data_AF-A0A4S4B0E9-F1
#
_entry.id   AF-A0A4S4B0E9-F1
#
_cell.length_a   1.000
_cell.length_b   1.000
_cell.length_c   1.000
_cell.angle_alpha   90.00
_cell.angle_beta   90.00
_cell.angle_gamma   90.00
#
_symmetry.space_group_name_H-M   'P 1'
#
loop_
_entity.id
_entity.type
_entity.pdbx_description
1 polymer ?
#
loop_
_entity_poly.entity_id
_entity_poly.type
_entity_poly.pdbx_seq_one_letter_code
_entity_poly.pdbx_strand_id
1 'polypeptide(L)' 'MRRGSKHGIDWREYLSRVHEFTKRGEDLPQSKLNAEIVRKLRETTWVIPAHEWARRLGVSKSAIERARQGETWRHVV' A
#
# COMPACT_ATOMS: atom_id res chain seq x y z
N MET A 1 -8.65 -10.86 -33.36
CA MET A 1 -8.73 -10.31 -31.98
C MET A 1 -7.51 -9.44 -31.74
N ARG A 2 -7.68 -8.13 -31.52
CA ARG A 2 -6.56 -7.22 -31.23
C ARG A 2 -6.03 -7.57 -29.83
N ARG A 3 -4.85 -8.20 -29.73
CA ARG A 3 -4.10 -8.32 -28.47
C ARG A 3 -3.75 -6.91 -28.02
N GLY A 4 -4.60 -6.35 -27.16
CA GLY A 4 -4.57 -4.96 -26.75
C GLY A 4 -4.38 -4.86 -25.25
N SER A 5 -3.27 -5.37 -24.73
CA SER A 5 -2.79 -4.97 -23.42
C SER A 5 -1.25 -5.03 -23.42
N LYS A 6 -0.61 -4.12 -22.68
CA LYS A 6 0.84 -4.10 -22.42
C LYS A 6 1.39 -5.45 -21.95
N HIS A 7 0.51 -6.34 -21.48
CA HIS A 7 0.82 -7.63 -20.86
C HIS A 7 0.54 -8.83 -21.79
N GLY A 8 0.16 -8.61 -23.06
CA GLY A 8 -0.03 -9.69 -24.05
C GLY A 8 -1.30 -10.54 -23.86
N ILE A 9 -2.18 -10.14 -22.94
CA ILE A 9 -3.45 -10.81 -22.61
C ILE A 9 -4.67 -10.03 -23.12
N ASP A 10 -5.83 -10.67 -23.17
CA ASP A 10 -7.11 -10.02 -23.48
C ASP A 10 -7.48 -8.98 -22.40
N TRP A 11 -8.20 -7.94 -22.78
CA TRP A 11 -8.56 -6.85 -21.86
C TRP A 11 -9.50 -7.32 -20.73
N ARG A 12 -10.41 -8.28 -20.97
CA ARG A 12 -11.28 -8.83 -19.92
C ARG A 12 -10.46 -9.64 -18.92
N GLU A 13 -9.51 -10.43 -19.42
CA GLU A 13 -8.58 -11.18 -18.58
C GLU A 13 -7.73 -10.23 -17.72
N TYR A 14 -7.18 -9.18 -18.34
CA TYR A 14 -6.44 -8.14 -17.64
C TYR A 14 -7.27 -7.50 -16.51
N LEU A 15 -8.52 -7.11 -16.76
CA LEU A 15 -9.37 -6.50 -15.73
C LEU A 15 -9.68 -7.47 -14.59
N SER A 16 -9.85 -8.76 -14.87
CA SER A 16 -10.05 -9.77 -13.83
C SER A 16 -8.82 -9.97 -12.92
N ARG A 17 -7.61 -9.73 -13.45
CA ARG A 17 -6.32 -9.97 -12.78
C ARG A 17 -5.52 -8.69 -12.55
N VAL A 18 -6.17 -7.52 -12.57
CA VAL A 18 -5.50 -6.21 -12.52
C VAL A 18 -4.59 -6.04 -11.31
N HIS A 19 -4.91 -6.72 -10.21
CA HIS A 19 -4.14 -6.70 -8.97
C HIS A 19 -2.76 -7.35 -9.12
N GLU A 20 -2.59 -8.35 -9.99
CA GLU A 20 -1.31 -9.01 -10.27
C GLU A 20 -0.35 -8.09 -11.04
N PHE A 21 -0.89 -7.18 -11.85
CA PHE A 21 -0.11 -6.29 -12.70
C PHE A 21 0.15 -4.92 -12.04
N THR A 22 -0.56 -4.60 -10.97
CA THR A 22 -0.44 -3.31 -10.28
C THR A 22 0.54 -3.42 -9.13
N LYS A 23 1.71 -2.79 -9.25
CA LYS A 23 2.68 -2.64 -8.15
C LYS A 23 2.06 -1.91 -6.97
N ARG A 24 2.30 -2.36 -5.75
CA ARG A 24 1.74 -1.79 -4.50
C ARG A 24 2.78 -1.76 -3.40
N GLY A 25 2.63 -0.85 -2.44
CA GLY A 25 3.48 -0.81 -1.26
C GLY A 25 4.97 -0.75 -1.62
N GLU A 26 5.74 -1.72 -1.13
CA GLU A 26 7.20 -1.81 -1.32
C GLU A 26 7.62 -2.00 -2.78
N ASP A 27 6.74 -2.49 -3.66
CA ASP A 27 7.05 -2.63 -5.08
C ASP A 27 7.18 -1.26 -5.80
N LEU A 28 6.74 -0.19 -5.13
CA LEU A 28 6.86 1.18 -5.61
C LEU A 28 8.10 1.84 -4.99
N PRO A 29 9.10 2.29 -5.80
CA PRO A 29 10.35 2.87 -5.27
C PRO A 29 10.12 4.15 -4.46
N GLN A 30 8.99 4.83 -4.67
CA GLN A 30 8.61 6.02 -3.91
C GLN A 30 7.91 5.71 -2.58
N SER A 31 7.56 4.45 -2.29
CA SER A 31 6.89 4.10 -1.04
C SER A 31 7.80 4.37 0.15
N LYS A 32 7.27 5.10 1.12
CA LYS A 32 7.95 5.39 2.40
C LYS A 32 7.54 4.42 3.52
N LEU A 33 6.57 3.55 3.23
CA LEU A 33 6.05 2.54 4.13
C LEU A 33 6.49 1.16 3.63
N ASN A 34 6.85 0.30 4.56
CA ASN A 34 7.12 -1.13 4.37
C ASN A 34 6.34 -1.93 5.43
N ALA A 35 6.26 -3.25 5.28
CA ALA A 35 5.49 -4.12 6.14
C ALA A 35 5.93 -4.04 7.62
N GLU A 36 7.23 -3.93 7.87
CA GLU A 36 7.77 -3.81 9.23
C GLU A 36 7.37 -2.49 9.91
N ILE A 37 7.44 -1.37 9.18
CA ILE A 37 7.00 -0.07 9.65
C ILE A 37 5.51 -0.11 9.95
N VAL A 38 4.71 -0.75 9.09
CA VAL A 38 3.26 -0.88 9.30
C VAL A 38 2.94 -1.71 10.54
N ARG A 39 3.66 -2.80 10.82
CA ARG A 39 3.51 -3.56 12.08
C ARG A 39 3.76 -2.66 13.29
N LYS A 40 4.90 -1.95 13.30
CA LYS A 40 5.25 -0.99 14.36
C LYS A 40 4.21 0.13 14.51
N LEU A 41 3.66 0.63 13.40
CA LEU A 41 2.61 1.65 13.42
C LEU A 41 1.35 1.19 14.14
N ARG A 42 0.96 -0.08 13.94
CA ARG A 42 -0.20 -0.70 14.58
C ARG A 42 0.04 -1.00 16.05
N GLU A 43 1.20 -1.55 16.39
CA GLU A 43 1.62 -1.78 17.78
C GLU A 43 1.66 -0.47 18.59
N THR A 44 2.13 0.62 17.99
CA THR A 44 2.27 1.93 18.66
C THR A 44 1.04 2.82 18.52
N THR A 45 -0.14 2.28 18.14
CA THR A 45 -1.34 3.07 17.86
C THR A 45 -1.72 4.03 18.99
N TRP A 46 -1.62 3.54 20.24
CA TRP A 46 -2.00 4.27 21.45
C TRP A 46 -0.81 4.93 22.17
N VAL A 47 0.41 4.73 21.65
CA VAL A 47 1.65 5.24 22.26
C VAL A 47 2.17 6.47 21.52
N ILE A 48 2.20 6.40 20.19
CA ILE A 48 2.73 7.47 19.35
C ILE A 48 1.59 8.03 18.48
N PRO A 49 1.32 9.34 18.52
CA PRO A 49 0.30 9.95 17.67
C PRO A 49 0.60 9.81 16.17
N ALA A 50 -0.44 9.72 15.35
CA ALA A 50 -0.29 9.56 13.90
C ALA A 50 0.47 10.72 13.23
N HIS A 51 0.32 11.95 13.75
CA HIS A 51 1.01 13.12 13.21
C HIS A 51 2.54 13.07 13.43
N GLU A 52 2.98 12.43 14.51
CA GLU A 52 4.40 12.28 14.81
C GLU A 52 5.05 11.27 13.87
N TRP A 53 4.39 10.12 13.66
CA TRP A 53 4.80 9.14 12.65
C TRP A 53 4.84 9.74 11.24
N ALA A 54 3.82 10.52 10.88
CA ALA A 54 3.75 11.22 9.60
C ALA A 54 4.96 12.14 9.39
N ARG A 55 5.32 12.94 10.42
CA ARG A 55 6.50 13.82 10.39
C ARG A 55 7.80 13.04 10.24
N ARG A 56 7.96 11.93 10.97
CA ARG A 56 9.17 11.08 10.93
C ARG A 56 9.36 10.39 9.58
N LEU A 57 8.28 9.90 8.98
CA LEU A 57 8.31 9.13 7.73
C LEU A 57 8.14 9.99 6.47
N GLY A 58 7.80 11.28 6.63
CA GLY A 58 7.56 12.17 5.50
C GLY A 58 6.31 11.79 4.69
N VAL A 59 5.25 11.34 5.36
CA VAL A 59 3.97 10.96 4.74
C VAL A 59 2.81 11.73 5.34
N SER A 60 1.62 11.66 4.75
CA SER A 60 0.43 12.32 5.31
C SER A 60 -0.07 11.59 6.57
N LYS A 61 -0.66 12.34 7.51
CA LYS A 61 -1.33 11.79 8.69
C LYS A 61 -2.39 10.75 8.31
N SER A 62 -3.19 11.03 7.29
CA SER A 62 -4.22 10.11 6.80
C SER A 62 -3.65 8.81 6.26
N ALA A 63 -2.45 8.80 5.66
CA ALA A 63 -1.80 7.56 5.23
C ALA A 63 -1.46 6.66 6.43
N ILE A 64 -0.99 7.27 7.53
CA ILE A 64 -0.72 6.56 8.79
C ILE A 64 -2.01 6.00 9.40
N GLU A 65 -3.07 6.81 9.47
CA GLU A 65 -4.37 6.38 10.02
C GLU A 65 -4.96 5.21 9.24
N ARG A 66 -4.95 5.27 7.90
CA ARG A 66 -5.42 4.18 7.05
C ARG A 66 -4.61 2.90 7.20
N ALA A 67 -3.29 3.01 7.38
CA ALA A 67 -2.43 1.85 7.62
C ALA A 67 -2.71 1.21 8.99
N ARG A 68 -2.99 2.03 10.02
CA ARG A 68 -3.38 1.57 11.37
C ARG A 68 -4.73 0.87 11.38
N GLN A 69 -5.71 1.44 10.70
CA GLN A 69 -7.07 0.89 10.58
C GLN A 69 -7.14 -0.35 9.68
N GLY A 70 -6.04 -0.71 9.01
CA GLY A 70 -6.03 -1.83 8.06
C GLY A 70 -6.77 -1.53 6.76
N GLU A 71 -7.14 -0.28 6.48
CA GLU A 71 -7.74 0.07 5.19
C GLU A 71 -6.73 -0.12 4.05
N THR A 72 -5.47 0.19 4.32
CA THR A 72 -4.30 -0.09 3.48
C THR A 72 -3.38 -1.10 4.18
N TRP A 73 -2.48 -1.73 3.41
CA TRP A 73 -1.59 -2.78 3.95
C TRP A 73 -2.35 -3.92 4.64
N ARG A 74 -3.50 -4.32 4.07
CA ARG A 74 -4.38 -5.38 4.60
C ARG A 74 -3.70 -6.74 4.79
N HIS A 75 -2.63 -7.01 4.04
CA HIS A 75 -1.87 -8.26 4.11
C HIS A 75 -0.90 -8.29 5.30
N VAL A 76 -0.56 -7.13 5.86
CA VAL A 76 0.18 -7.06 7.11
C VAL A 76 -0.83 -7.37 8.21
N VAL A 77 -0.47 -8.23 9.15
CA VAL A 77 -1.24 -8.53 10.37
C VAL A 77 -0.53 -7.84 11.52
#